data_AF-A0A3S8ZV67-F1
#
_entry.id   AF-A0A3S8ZV67-F1
#
_cell.length_a   1.000
_cell.length_b   1.000
_cell.length_c   1.000
_cell.angle_alpha   90.00
_cell.angle_beta   90.00
_cell.angle_gamma   90.00
#
_symmetry.space_group_name_H-M   'P 1'
#
loop_
_entity.id
_entity.type
_entity.pdbx_description
1 polymer ?
#
loop_
_entity_poly.entity_id
_entity_poly.type
_entity_poly.pdbx_seq_one_letter_code
_entity_poly.pdbx_strand_id
1 'polypeptide(L)'
;MKIIRNIEVWEKGMDGGFAGHLAITETISVEFLFSLFRNEQDQPDPEMKLSYMLDAARIALLQPYVAELMNLTKYDYILTAHGQPDY
;
A
#
# COMPACT_ATOMS: atom_id res chain seq x y z
N MET A 1 8.63 13.19 12.83
CA MET A 1 8.80 12.44 11.58
C MET A 1 7.45 11.86 11.22
N LYS A 2 6.75 12.47 10.27
CA LYS A 2 5.47 11.98 9.75
C LYS A 2 5.71 10.71 8.92
N ILE A 3 4.95 9.64 9.18
CA ILE A 3 4.95 8.44 8.32
C ILE A 3 3.93 8.69 7.21
N ILE A 4 4.38 8.63 5.96
CA ILE A 4 3.52 8.70 4.78
C ILE A 4 3.37 7.31 4.19
N ARG A 5 2.14 6.95 3.84
CA ARG A 5 1.81 5.67 3.21
C ARG A 5 1.28 5.89 1.80
N ASN A 6 1.87 5.18 0.86
CA ASN A 6 1.51 5.21 -0.56
C ASN A 6 1.34 3.79 -1.06
N ILE A 7 0.76 3.65 -2.25
CA ILE A 7 0.76 2.40 -3.00
C ILE A 7 1.76 2.55 -4.13
N GLU A 8 2.79 1.71 -4.16
CA GLU A 8 3.65 1.55 -5.31
C GLU A 8 2.93 0.77 -6.41
N VAL A 9 3.10 1.21 -7.65
CA VAL A 9 2.55 0.57 -8.84
C VAL A 9 3.71 -0.03 -9.63
N TRP A 10 3.62 -1.33 -9.91
CA TRP A 10 4.63 -2.08 -10.62
C TRP A 10 4.01 -2.73 -11.86
N GLU A 11 4.68 -2.63 -13.01
CA GLU A 11 4.25 -3.35 -14.21
C GLU A 11 4.36 -4.86 -14.01
N LYS A 12 3.40 -5.61 -14.57
CA LYS A 12 3.48 -7.06 -14.58
C LYS A 12 4.42 -7.56 -15.67
N GLY A 13 5.10 -8.67 -15.40
CA GLY A 13 5.95 -9.37 -16.36
C GLY A 13 7.40 -9.50 -15.90
N MET A 14 8.21 -10.23 -16.67
CA MET A 14 9.62 -10.47 -16.33
C MET A 14 10.47 -9.20 -16.27
N ASP A 15 10.13 -8.21 -17.08
CA ASP A 15 10.81 -6.90 -17.13
C ASP A 15 10.01 -5.81 -16.42
N GLY A 16 9.04 -6.20 -15.59
CA GLY A 16 8.11 -5.29 -14.93
C GLY A 16 8.83 -4.22 -14.11
N GLY A 17 8.70 -2.97 -14.53
CA GLY A 17 9.33 -1.82 -13.88
C GLY A 17 8.44 -1.16 -12.85
N PHE A 18 9.06 -0.39 -11.96
CA PHE A 18 8.35 0.57 -11.12
C PHE A 18 7.68 1.63 -12.01
N ALA A 19 6.35 1.73 -11.93
CA ALA A 19 5.55 2.63 -12.74
C ALA A 19 5.20 3.94 -12.01
N GLY A 20 5.13 3.93 -10.68
CA GLY A 20 4.84 5.13 -9.90
C GLY A 20 4.24 4.87 -8.52
N HIS A 21 3.74 5.94 -7.90
CA HIS A 21 3.03 5.88 -6.62
C HIS A 21 1.60 6.38 -6.78
N LEU A 22 0.66 5.74 -6.09
CA LEU A 22 -0.68 6.26 -5.83
C LEU A 22 -0.71 6.76 -4.38
N ALA A 23 -1.21 7.98 -4.21
CA ALA A 23 -1.42 8.55 -2.89
C ALA A 23 -2.62 7.86 -2.22
N ILE A 24 -2.47 7.52 -0.94
CA ILE A 24 -3.59 7.08 -0.13
C ILE A 24 -4.14 8.30 0.60
N THR A 25 -5.46 8.44 0.65
CA THR A 25 -6.11 9.54 1.36
C THR A 25 -5.68 9.60 2.82
N GLU A 26 -5.46 10.79 3.38
CA GLU A 26 -5.08 10.95 4.79
C GLU A 26 -6.14 10.48 5.80
N THR A 27 -7.36 10.17 5.34
CA THR A 27 -8.45 9.66 6.18
C THR A 27 -8.34 8.17 6.49
N ILE A 28 -7.42 7.44 5.84
CA ILE A 28 -7.22 6.01 6.12
C ILE A 28 -6.59 5.84 7.52
N SER A 29 -7.14 4.93 8.33
CA SER A 29 -6.58 4.64 9.64
C SER A 29 -5.51 3.56 9.58
N VAL A 30 -4.53 3.64 10.50
CA VAL A 30 -3.47 2.64 10.61
C VAL A 30 -4.03 1.31 11.10
N GLU A 31 -5.02 1.35 11.99
CA GLU A 31 -5.71 0.17 12.51
C GLU A 31 -6.43 -0.60 11.40
N PHE A 32 -7.04 0.12 10.45
CA PHE A 32 -7.64 -0.50 9.28
C PHE A 32 -6.57 -1.20 8.44
N LEU A 33 -5.47 -0.50 8.11
CA LEU A 33 -4.36 -1.09 7.36
C LEU A 33 -3.80 -2.32 8.06
N PHE A 34 -3.53 -2.24 9.36
CA PHE A 34 -3.08 -3.36 10.16
C PHE A 34 -4.04 -4.56 10.10
N SER A 35 -5.36 -4.31 10.16
CA SER A 35 -6.36 -5.38 10.09
C SER A 35 -6.31 -6.17 8.78
N LEU A 36 -5.85 -5.57 7.67
CA LEU A 36 -5.73 -6.24 6.36
C LEU A 36 -4.59 -7.27 6.32
N PHE A 37 -3.54 -7.09 7.12
CA PHE A 37 -2.31 -7.90 7.06
C PHE A 37 -1.99 -8.64 8.36
N ARG A 38 -2.76 -8.43 9.44
CA ARG A 38 -2.50 -9.03 10.76
C ARG A 38 -2.29 -10.55 10.74
N ASN A 39 -2.91 -11.25 9.78
CA ASN A 39 -2.82 -12.72 9.66
C ASN A 39 -1.58 -13.19 8.87
N GLU A 40 -0.88 -12.29 8.18
CA GLU A 40 0.32 -12.57 7.36
C GLU A 40 1.61 -12.12 8.05
N GLN A 41 1.50 -11.46 9.20
CA GLN A 41 2.62 -10.93 9.94
C GLN A 41 3.13 -11.96 10.95
N ASP A 42 4.29 -12.56 10.66
CA ASP A 42 5.01 -13.43 11.60
C ASP A 42 5.41 -12.66 12.88
N GLN A 43 5.70 -11.36 12.73
CA GLN A 43 5.87 -10.41 13.82
C GLN A 43 4.93 -9.23 13.61
N PRO A 44 4.22 -8.77 14.66
CA PRO A 44 3.27 -7.68 14.52
C PRO A 44 3.98 -6.38 14.13
N ASP A 45 3.51 -5.75 13.07
CA ASP A 45 3.86 -4.39 12.64
C ASP A 45 2.65 -3.46 12.86
N PRO A 46 2.38 -3.07 14.13
CA PRO A 46 1.20 -2.28 14.47
C PRO A 46 1.22 -0.89 13.84
N GLU A 47 2.40 -0.41 13.44
CA GLU A 47 2.58 0.89 12.80
C GLU A 47 2.59 0.80 11.28
N MET A 48 2.45 -0.39 10.68
CA MET A 48 2.43 -0.59 9.22
C MET A 48 3.57 0.15 8.51
N LYS A 49 4.80 -0.10 8.96
CA LYS A 49 6.06 0.49 8.47
C LYS A 49 6.73 -0.37 7.40
N LEU A 50 6.36 -1.65 7.28
CA LEU A 50 6.89 -2.54 6.26
C LEU A 50 6.15 -2.40 4.91
N SER A 51 6.64 -3.11 3.91
CA SER A 51 6.02 -3.18 2.58
C SER A 51 5.16 -4.44 2.45
N TYR A 52 3.96 -4.29 1.91
CA TYR A 52 2.98 -5.37 1.81
C TYR A 52 2.38 -5.47 0.41
N MET A 53 2.44 -6.66 -0.18
CA MET A 53 1.80 -6.92 -1.49
C MET A 53 0.27 -6.88 -1.36
N LEU A 54 -0.39 -6.21 -2.30
CA LEU A 54 -1.84 -6.10 -2.34
C LEU A 54 -2.42 -7.16 -3.27
N ASP A 55 -3.21 -8.07 -2.70
CA ASP A 55 -4.02 -9.01 -3.47
C ASP A 55 -5.34 -8.36 -3.92
N ALA A 56 -6.14 -9.11 -4.68
CA ALA A 56 -7.41 -8.60 -5.21
C ALA A 56 -8.39 -8.19 -4.10
N ALA A 57 -8.43 -8.90 -2.98
CA ALA A 57 -9.34 -8.61 -1.88
C ALA A 57 -8.96 -7.30 -1.17
N ARG A 58 -7.67 -7.11 -0.91
CA ARG A 58 -7.14 -5.89 -0.30
C ARG A 58 -7.28 -4.68 -1.21
N ILE A 59 -7.06 -4.85 -2.50
CA ILE A 59 -7.27 -3.78 -3.48
C ILE A 59 -8.73 -3.33 -3.48
N ALA A 60 -9.69 -4.25 -3.45
CA ALA A 60 -11.10 -3.89 -3.38
C ALA A 60 -11.44 -3.07 -2.12
N LEU A 61 -10.81 -3.41 -0.99
CA LEU A 61 -10.99 -2.69 0.29
C LEU A 61 -10.26 -1.33 0.32
N LEU A 62 -9.13 -1.20 -0.38
CA LEU A 62 -8.32 0.02 -0.44
C LEU A 62 -8.76 0.99 -1.52
N GLN A 63 -9.43 0.52 -2.58
CA GLN A 63 -9.86 1.34 -3.72
C GLN A 63 -10.61 2.63 -3.34
N PRO A 64 -11.48 2.66 -2.32
CA PRO A 64 -12.16 3.90 -1.90
C PRO A 64 -11.22 5.00 -1.37
N TYR A 65 -10.01 4.63 -0.94
CA TYR A 65 -9.00 5.54 -0.37
C TYR A 65 -7.94 5.98 -1.38
N VAL A 66 -8.11 5.62 -2.65
CA VAL A 66 -7.17 5.92 -3.74
C VAL A 66 -7.95 6.56 -4.87
N ALA A 67 -7.46 7.70 -5.37
CA ALA A 67 -8.17 8.44 -6.41
C ALA A 67 -8.14 7.71 -7.76
N GLU A 68 -7.03 7.03 -8.05
CA GLU A 68 -6.83 6.27 -9.28
C GLU A 68 -7.38 4.84 -9.19
N LEU A 69 -7.92 4.33 -10.30
CA LEU A 69 -8.40 2.96 -10.38
C LEU A 69 -7.22 1.97 -10.38
N MET A 70 -7.15 1.11 -9.38
CA MET A 70 -6.18 0.03 -9.29
C MET A 70 -6.58 -1.12 -10.23
N ASN A 71 -5.94 -1.17 -11.40
CA ASN A 71 -6.13 -2.22 -12.37
C ASN A 71 -5.18 -3.42 -12.15
N LEU A 72 -5.69 -4.44 -11.47
CA LEU A 72 -5.02 -5.73 -11.20
C LEU A 72 -4.61 -6.53 -12.45
N THR A 73 -5.19 -6.25 -13.62
CA THR A 73 -4.80 -6.95 -14.85
C THR A 73 -3.51 -6.40 -15.44
N LYS A 74 -3.14 -5.16 -15.10
CA LYS A 74 -2.00 -4.45 -15.66
C LYS A 74 -0.83 -4.33 -14.70
N TYR A 75 -1.11 -4.18 -13.41
CA TYR A 75 -0.11 -3.84 -12.42
C TYR A 75 -0.19 -4.73 -11.18
N ASP A 76 0.95 -4.85 -10.51
CA ASP A 76 1.07 -5.28 -9.13
C ASP A 76 1.18 -4.05 -8.22
N TYR A 77 0.69 -4.18 -6.99
CA TYR A 77 0.59 -3.06 -6.07
C TYR A 77 1.17 -3.42 -4.71
N ILE A 78 1.96 -2.51 -4.14
CA ILE A 78 2.59 -2.70 -2.83
C ILE A 78 2.23 -1.51 -1.95
N LEU A 79 1.64 -1.77 -0.79
CA LEU A 79 1.49 -0.75 0.25
C LEU A 79 2.86 -0.53 0.90
N THR A 80 3.36 0.70 0.85
CA THR A 80 4.63 1.07 1.47
C THR A 80 4.50 2.27 2.38
N ALA A 81 5.44 2.38 3.32
CA ALA A 81 5.52 3.47 4.28
C ALA A 81 6.92 4.07 4.25
N HIS A 82 7.01 5.40 4.23
CA HIS A 82 8.28 6.10 4.34
C HIS A 82 8.20 7.22 5.38
N GLY A 83 9.30 7.45 6.09
CA GLY A 83 9.43 8.54 7.05
C GLY A 83 9.77 9.84 6.33
N GLN A 84 8.98 10.88 6.56
CA GLN A 84 9.31 12.25 6.16
C GLN A 84 9.75 13.05 7.40
N PRO A 85 10.90 13.76 7.35
CA PRO A 85 11.31 14.64 8.44
C PRO A 85 10.30 15.77 8.64
N ASP A 86 10.05 16.15 9.90
CA ASP A 86 9.26 17.34 10.22
C ASP A 86 10.23 18.53 10.18
N TYR A 87 10.26 19.29 9.08
CA TYR A 87 10.99 20.56 9.00
C TYR A 87 10.04 21.73 9.17
#